data_AF-A0A959SWA0-F1
#
_entry.id   AF-A0A959SWA0-F1
#
_cell.length_a   1.000
_cell.length_b   1.000
_cell.length_c   1.000
_cell.angle_alpha   90.00
_cell.angle_beta   90.00
_cell.angle_gamma   90.00
#
_symmetry.space_group_name_H-M   'P 1'
#
loop_
_entity.id
_entity.type
_entity.pdbx_description
1 polymer ?
#
loop_
_entity_poly.entity_id
_entity_poly.type
_entity_poly.pdbx_seq_one_letter_code
_entity_poly.pdbx_strand_id
1 'polypeptide(L)'
;MPGSTSKKLHTISLYSFLLFITVSQSFILFSQTNISGVVNTYHSVIEIIPAKACLRVTNVGAVNVNTRVMIVQMKGATVNTSNNGSFGSVTNYNDAGNYEIGTVCHIIGDSVFLFHDLLNTYDPSNGKVQMVQFAEYNSANIIDTLKATPWNNTTGTGGVIALFADLDITLNAPIYADGVGYNGGSSMQSSTSCSNTYSGYIYNPTFSTQGGAYKGESITTLTIGQSGGRGSPASGGGGGNNHNNSGGGGGNLDAGGDGGGNSSGSGAGCTATFKGIGGKALSSNSGQRIFMGGGGGAGHYNYSGSNSYGGNGGGIIFIWANNINGNNQTISANGAKGGNSISDGAGGGGGAGTIILHSNNYTGNLTVNTNGGNGGDANDGGNLNYCYGGGGGGSGGVVYFTGSTPAITTSVSKGTAGLEIGRHNPSCGTIQPASDGSDGQLISNYTFSRSTTPAGYCSYLLPVKLISFIAKLQNNSVTLKWEVENPSEAKNFIAETSVDNIHWTILQMITPVNQEKEYTLSNIIPQKGINFYRLRITGFDNRETYSPIRLITTEEKETFTVYPNPANDYVHIWLNTQKTLPVIITGADGRKRMQQTIKPRLNNISLNKLEAGVYFIIIDNTVRKLLVTR
;
A
#
# COMPACT_ATOMS: atom_id res chain seq x y z
N MET A 1 -86.54 37.15 22.74
CA MET A 1 -85.25 36.82 23.40
C MET A 1 -85.56 36.10 24.71
N PRO A 2 -84.72 35.19 25.24
CA PRO A 2 -83.78 34.23 24.61
C PRO A 2 -83.98 32.79 25.16
N GLY A 3 -83.25 31.79 24.63
CA GLY A 3 -83.23 30.44 25.23
C GLY A 3 -82.47 29.37 24.44
N SER A 4 -81.19 29.21 24.78
CA SER A 4 -80.16 28.30 24.25
C SER A 4 -80.50 26.80 24.24
N THR A 5 -80.05 26.09 23.20
CA THR A 5 -80.28 24.66 22.90
C THR A 5 -79.02 23.79 23.10
N SER A 6 -79.20 22.63 23.72
CA SER A 6 -78.24 21.52 23.77
C SER A 6 -78.62 20.45 22.74
N LYS A 7 -77.71 20.07 21.83
CA LYS A 7 -77.69 18.73 21.20
C LYS A 7 -76.26 18.30 20.85
N LYS A 8 -75.92 17.08 21.29
CA LYS A 8 -74.75 16.29 20.88
C LYS A 8 -74.81 15.94 19.39
N LEU A 9 -73.69 16.04 18.67
CA LEU A 9 -73.42 15.29 17.43
C LEU A 9 -72.02 14.67 17.50
N HIS A 10 -71.95 13.38 17.16
CA HIS A 10 -70.70 12.63 16.99
C HIS A 10 -69.99 13.08 15.71
N THR A 11 -68.72 13.45 15.82
CA THR A 11 -67.82 13.77 14.70
C THR A 11 -67.08 12.52 14.25
N ILE A 12 -67.29 12.15 12.99
CA ILE A 12 -66.49 11.15 12.25
C ILE A 12 -65.21 11.85 11.77
N SER A 13 -64.04 11.34 12.18
CA SER A 13 -62.74 11.86 11.76
C SER A 13 -62.24 11.12 10.51
N LEU A 14 -62.01 11.86 9.43
CA LEU A 14 -61.42 11.38 8.18
C LEU A 14 -59.90 11.20 8.38
N TYR A 15 -59.40 9.97 8.24
CA TYR A 15 -57.96 9.69 8.18
C TYR A 15 -57.43 9.95 6.76
N SER A 16 -56.61 11.00 6.60
CA SER A 16 -55.77 11.19 5.42
C SER A 16 -54.59 10.21 5.46
N PHE A 17 -54.56 9.29 4.51
CA PHE A 17 -53.48 8.32 4.34
C PHE A 17 -52.32 9.00 3.57
N LEU A 18 -51.30 9.49 4.28
CA LEU A 18 -50.04 9.91 3.65
C LEU A 18 -49.21 8.65 3.33
N LEU A 19 -49.10 8.35 2.03
CA LEU A 19 -48.24 7.30 1.51
C LEU A 19 -46.77 7.76 1.60
N PHE A 20 -46.05 7.32 2.63
CA PHE A 20 -44.58 7.44 2.69
C PHE A 20 -43.97 6.49 1.65
N ILE A 21 -43.51 7.04 0.53
CA ILE A 21 -42.62 6.34 -0.40
C ILE A 21 -41.24 6.28 0.27
N THR A 22 -40.93 5.16 0.92
CA THR A 22 -39.56 4.85 1.34
C THR A 22 -38.76 4.53 0.08
N VAL A 23 -37.99 5.51 -0.41
CA VAL A 23 -36.93 5.27 -1.38
C VAL A 23 -35.87 4.45 -0.67
N SER A 24 -35.85 3.14 -0.89
CA SER A 24 -34.72 2.29 -0.52
C SER A 24 -33.54 2.71 -1.39
N GLN A 25 -32.73 3.66 -0.92
CA GLN A 25 -31.41 3.87 -1.48
C GLN A 25 -30.62 2.60 -1.21
N SER A 26 -30.39 1.83 -2.26
CA SER A 26 -29.38 0.77 -2.27
C SER A 26 -28.03 1.45 -2.06
N PHE A 27 -27.58 1.57 -0.82
CA PHE A 27 -26.19 1.91 -0.53
C PHE A 27 -25.34 0.77 -1.08
N ILE A 28 -24.54 1.06 -2.11
CA ILE A 28 -23.45 0.17 -2.51
C ILE A 28 -22.45 0.23 -1.36
N LEU A 29 -22.52 -0.74 -0.44
CA LEU A 29 -21.48 -0.96 0.55
C LEU A 29 -20.25 -1.45 -0.22
N PHE A 30 -19.26 -0.57 -0.39
CA PHE A 30 -17.94 -1.02 -0.82
C PHE A 30 -17.34 -1.83 0.32
N SER A 31 -17.13 -3.14 0.10
CA SER A 31 -16.45 -4.00 1.06
C SER A 31 -15.03 -3.46 1.30
N GLN A 32 -14.64 -3.28 2.56
CA GLN A 32 -13.25 -2.99 2.90
C GLN A 32 -12.38 -4.21 2.54
N THR A 33 -11.15 -3.95 2.09
CA THR A 33 -10.18 -5.01 1.80
C THR A 33 -9.45 -5.39 3.08
N ASN A 34 -9.56 -6.66 3.49
CA ASN A 34 -8.83 -7.17 4.64
C ASN A 34 -7.34 -7.33 4.31
N ILE A 35 -6.45 -6.80 5.16
CA ILE A 35 -4.99 -6.84 4.97
C ILE A 35 -4.27 -7.23 6.27
N SER A 36 -3.07 -7.80 6.12
CA SER A 36 -2.22 -8.28 7.22
C SER A 36 -0.79 -8.55 6.72
N GLY A 37 0.18 -8.65 7.63
CA GLY A 37 1.54 -9.08 7.30
C GLY A 37 2.34 -8.04 6.54
N VAL A 38 3.20 -8.48 5.60
CA VAL A 38 3.98 -7.58 4.74
C VAL A 38 3.17 -7.28 3.49
N VAL A 39 2.85 -5.99 3.28
CA VAL A 39 2.02 -5.54 2.15
C VAL A 39 2.81 -4.82 1.05
N ASN A 40 4.04 -4.40 1.34
CA ASN A 40 4.89 -3.68 0.40
C ASN A 40 5.86 -4.60 -0.34
N THR A 41 6.22 -4.21 -1.56
CA THR A 41 7.34 -4.79 -2.30
C THR A 41 8.47 -3.77 -2.45
N TYR A 42 9.70 -4.26 -2.38
CA TYR A 42 10.90 -3.42 -2.29
C TYR A 42 11.85 -3.75 -3.44
N HIS A 43 12.39 -2.72 -4.08
CA HIS A 43 13.20 -2.86 -5.27
C HIS A 43 14.45 -1.99 -5.14
N SER A 44 15.64 -2.60 -5.16
CA SER A 44 16.89 -1.82 -5.20
C SER A 44 16.97 -1.10 -6.54
N VAL A 45 17.17 0.22 -6.51
CA VAL A 45 17.41 1.05 -7.68
C VAL A 45 18.90 1.02 -7.99
N ILE A 46 19.24 0.74 -9.24
CA ILE A 46 20.62 0.60 -9.71
C ILE A 46 21.06 1.76 -10.61
N GLU A 47 20.11 2.47 -11.21
CA GLU A 47 20.37 3.65 -12.03
C GLU A 47 19.13 4.55 -12.03
N ILE A 48 19.34 5.87 -12.08
CA ILE A 48 18.27 6.86 -12.23
C ILE A 48 18.59 7.71 -13.45
N ILE A 49 17.59 7.89 -14.31
CA ILE A 49 17.69 8.68 -15.54
C ILE A 49 16.69 9.84 -15.42
N PRO A 50 17.07 10.98 -14.82
CA PRO A 50 16.14 12.06 -14.50
C PRO A 50 15.41 12.62 -15.73
N ALA A 51 16.11 12.75 -16.86
CA ALA A 51 15.54 13.25 -18.12
C ALA A 51 14.39 12.40 -18.67
N LYS A 52 14.18 11.19 -18.15
CA LYS A 52 13.08 10.29 -18.53
C LYS A 52 12.16 9.95 -17.36
N ALA A 53 12.38 10.53 -16.18
CA ALA A 53 11.76 10.12 -14.92
C ALA A 53 11.78 8.58 -14.75
N CYS A 54 12.95 7.97 -14.99
CA CYS A 54 13.10 6.53 -15.08
C CYS A 54 14.04 6.01 -13.99
N LEU A 55 13.62 4.90 -13.36
CA LEU A 55 14.36 4.14 -12.37
C LEU A 55 14.65 2.76 -12.95
N ARG A 56 15.92 2.35 -13.00
CA ARG A 56 16.26 0.95 -13.26
C ARG A 56 16.37 0.20 -11.95
N VAL A 57 15.75 -0.97 -11.86
CA VAL A 57 15.71 -1.77 -10.64
C VAL A 57 16.25 -3.17 -10.85
N THR A 58 16.79 -3.78 -9.79
CA THR A 58 17.32 -5.16 -9.84
C THR A 58 16.29 -6.23 -10.22
N ASN A 59 15.00 -5.99 -9.93
CA ASN A 59 13.90 -6.88 -10.27
C ASN A 59 12.59 -6.08 -10.34
N VAL A 60 11.78 -6.28 -11.38
CA VAL A 60 10.45 -5.65 -11.57
C VAL A 60 9.27 -6.56 -11.21
N GLY A 61 9.50 -7.79 -10.78
CA GLY A 61 8.53 -8.90 -10.69
C GLY A 61 7.30 -8.73 -9.79
N ALA A 62 7.06 -7.53 -9.26
CA ALA A 62 5.84 -7.15 -8.55
C ALA A 62 5.43 -5.69 -8.79
N VAL A 63 6.11 -4.97 -9.70
CA VAL A 63 5.85 -3.57 -9.98
C VAL A 63 4.66 -3.43 -10.90
N ASN A 64 3.66 -2.65 -10.49
CA ASN A 64 2.45 -2.44 -11.29
C ASN A 64 2.38 -1.03 -11.89
N VAL A 65 1.93 -0.93 -13.13
CA VAL A 65 1.61 0.36 -13.76
C VAL A 65 0.41 1.01 -13.06
N ASN A 66 0.38 2.34 -13.04
CA ASN A 66 -0.60 3.22 -12.35
C ASN A 66 -0.62 3.12 -10.84
N THR A 67 0.38 2.51 -10.22
CA THR A 67 0.50 2.47 -8.76
C THR A 67 1.52 3.48 -8.26
N ARG A 68 1.36 3.96 -7.02
CA ARG A 68 2.35 4.84 -6.39
C ARG A 68 3.56 4.04 -5.93
N VAL A 69 4.71 4.70 -6.01
CA VAL A 69 5.98 4.23 -5.47
C VAL A 69 6.61 5.33 -4.63
N MET A 70 7.21 4.97 -3.51
CA MET A 70 8.15 5.82 -2.79
C MET A 70 9.55 5.53 -3.28
N ILE A 71 10.28 6.57 -3.66
CA ILE A 71 11.71 6.49 -3.95
C ILE A 71 12.40 7.08 -2.73
N VAL A 72 13.35 6.37 -2.15
CA VAL A 72 14.06 6.83 -0.96
C VAL A 72 15.51 6.38 -0.99
N GLN A 73 16.43 7.31 -0.74
CA GLN A 73 17.83 6.99 -0.56
C GLN A 73 18.13 6.75 0.91
N MET A 74 18.36 5.49 1.26
CA MET A 74 18.63 5.08 2.63
C MET A 74 20.06 5.48 3.03
N LYS A 75 21.06 5.12 2.22
CA LYS A 75 22.47 5.40 2.50
C LYS A 75 23.14 6.22 1.41
N GLY A 76 24.28 6.83 1.74
CA GLY A 76 25.15 7.56 0.81
C GLY A 76 25.94 8.70 1.45
N ALA A 77 25.64 9.06 2.70
CA ALA A 77 26.27 10.18 3.37
C ALA A 77 27.77 9.96 3.60
N THR A 78 28.55 11.01 3.36
CA THR A 78 29.96 11.08 3.76
C THR A 78 30.06 11.57 5.19
N VAL A 79 30.91 10.92 5.97
CA VAL A 79 31.24 11.30 7.34
C VAL A 79 32.73 11.53 7.50
N ASN A 80 33.13 12.25 8.55
CA ASN A 80 34.53 12.33 8.96
C ASN A 80 35.03 10.94 9.41
N THR A 81 36.09 10.43 8.77
CA THR A 81 36.64 9.09 9.04
C THR A 81 37.92 9.11 9.87
N SER A 82 38.35 10.28 10.35
CA SER A 82 39.56 10.40 11.17
C SER A 82 39.36 9.72 12.53
N ASN A 83 40.42 9.09 13.05
CA ASN A 83 40.40 8.39 14.33
C ASN A 83 40.46 9.36 15.54
N ASN A 84 39.46 10.22 15.68
CA ASN A 84 39.36 11.22 16.75
C ASN A 84 37.88 11.53 17.08
N GLY A 85 37.65 12.49 18.00
CA GLY A 85 36.31 12.90 18.44
C GLY A 85 35.33 13.30 17.35
N SER A 86 35.83 13.69 16.18
CA SER A 86 35.01 14.08 15.04
C SER A 86 34.53 12.90 14.20
N PHE A 87 34.99 11.67 14.45
CA PHE A 87 34.60 10.48 13.68
C PHE A 87 33.07 10.39 13.54
N GLY A 88 32.61 10.11 12.33
CA GLY A 88 31.21 9.90 12.02
C GLY A 88 30.35 11.16 11.98
N SER A 89 30.91 12.35 12.17
CA SER A 89 30.17 13.59 11.90
C SER A 89 29.86 13.70 10.42
N VAL A 90 28.59 13.92 10.05
CA VAL A 90 28.16 14.04 8.66
C VAL A 90 28.77 15.31 8.06
N THR A 91 29.52 15.16 6.98
CA THR A 91 30.11 16.28 6.22
C THR A 91 29.31 16.59 4.97
N ASN A 92 28.67 15.57 4.37
CA ASN A 92 27.72 15.73 3.29
C ASN A 92 26.71 14.58 3.32
N TYR A 93 25.43 14.88 3.08
CA TYR A 93 24.38 13.85 3.01
C TYR A 93 24.43 13.06 1.69
N ASN A 94 24.96 13.63 0.60
CA ASN A 94 24.97 13.03 -0.75
C ASN A 94 23.63 12.34 -1.06
N ASP A 95 22.54 13.08 -0.94
CA ASP A 95 21.16 12.62 -1.15
C ASP A 95 20.60 11.62 -0.14
N ALA A 96 21.37 11.14 0.85
CA ALA A 96 20.84 10.26 1.90
C ALA A 96 19.68 10.91 2.67
N GLY A 97 18.58 10.18 2.76
CA GLY A 97 17.29 10.61 3.31
C GLY A 97 16.38 11.33 2.30
N ASN A 98 16.85 11.71 1.10
CA ASN A 98 15.96 12.23 0.07
C ASN A 98 14.90 11.19 -0.23
N TYR A 99 13.66 11.65 -0.39
CA TYR A 99 12.57 10.80 -0.79
C TYR A 99 11.52 11.58 -1.58
N GLU A 100 10.78 10.87 -2.42
CA GLU A 100 9.58 11.41 -3.06
C GLU A 100 8.60 10.31 -3.45
N ILE A 101 7.37 10.70 -3.71
CA ILE A 101 6.32 9.80 -4.21
C ILE A 101 6.12 10.04 -5.70
N GLY A 102 6.25 8.97 -6.48
CA GLY A 102 5.94 8.93 -7.90
C GLY A 102 4.75 8.01 -8.19
N THR A 103 4.27 8.04 -9.43
CA THR A 103 3.28 7.07 -9.93
C THR A 103 3.87 6.39 -11.16
N VAL A 104 3.91 5.06 -11.14
CA VAL A 104 4.42 4.26 -12.25
C VAL A 104 3.52 4.46 -13.46
N CYS A 105 4.12 4.85 -14.57
CA CYS A 105 3.45 5.08 -15.84
C CYS A 105 3.69 3.93 -16.81
N HIS A 106 4.90 3.36 -16.84
CA HIS A 106 5.25 2.31 -17.78
C HIS A 106 6.45 1.50 -17.28
N ILE A 107 6.60 0.27 -17.77
CA ILE A 107 7.69 -0.63 -17.42
C ILE A 107 8.24 -1.27 -18.70
N ILE A 108 9.54 -1.16 -18.95
CA ILE A 108 10.24 -1.81 -20.07
C ILE A 108 11.47 -2.53 -19.50
N GLY A 109 11.48 -3.86 -19.54
CA GLY A 109 12.57 -4.64 -18.96
C GLY A 109 12.74 -4.32 -17.47
N ASP A 110 13.91 -3.83 -17.08
CA ASP A 110 14.25 -3.41 -15.71
C ASP A 110 13.92 -1.94 -15.40
N SER A 111 13.40 -1.20 -16.38
CA SER A 111 13.19 0.24 -16.32
C SER A 111 11.73 0.57 -15.97
N VAL A 112 11.55 1.35 -14.90
CA VAL A 112 10.27 1.82 -14.39
C VAL A 112 10.18 3.33 -14.62
N PHE A 113 9.22 3.75 -15.42
CA PHE A 113 8.99 5.15 -15.79
C PHE A 113 7.88 5.76 -14.95
N LEU A 114 8.01 7.02 -14.55
CA LEU A 114 7.06 7.73 -13.72
C LEU A 114 6.29 8.78 -14.52
N PHE A 115 5.03 9.03 -14.13
CA PHE A 115 4.19 10.05 -14.77
C PHE A 115 4.72 11.49 -14.62
N HIS A 116 5.53 11.76 -13.59
CA HIS A 116 6.00 13.09 -13.24
C HIS A 116 7.52 13.11 -13.09
N ASP A 117 8.13 14.26 -13.38
CA ASP A 117 9.57 14.47 -13.23
C ASP A 117 10.01 14.27 -11.77
N LEU A 118 11.25 13.81 -11.56
CA LEU A 118 11.82 13.68 -10.23
C LEU A 118 12.10 15.07 -9.63
N LEU A 119 11.71 15.28 -8.37
CA LEU A 119 12.01 16.50 -7.62
C LEU A 119 13.40 16.47 -7.00
N ASN A 120 13.85 15.29 -6.57
CA ASN A 120 15.11 15.13 -5.87
C ASN A 120 16.16 14.44 -6.74
N THR A 121 17.42 14.64 -6.35
CA THR A 121 18.55 13.85 -6.81
C THR A 121 18.73 12.62 -5.93
N TYR A 122 19.32 11.59 -6.53
CA TYR A 122 19.60 10.31 -5.91
C TYR A 122 20.88 9.74 -6.52
N ASP A 123 21.67 9.05 -5.71
CA ASP A 123 22.93 8.45 -6.11
C ASP A 123 22.96 6.94 -5.81
N PRO A 124 22.41 6.10 -6.71
CA PRO A 124 22.50 4.64 -6.55
C PRO A 124 23.91 4.08 -6.76
N SER A 125 24.86 4.88 -7.25
CA SER A 125 26.25 4.43 -7.50
C SER A 125 27.06 4.40 -6.19
N ASN A 126 26.88 5.40 -5.34
CA ASN A 126 27.61 5.52 -4.06
C ASN A 126 26.70 5.32 -2.83
N GLY A 127 25.38 5.34 -3.03
CA GLY A 127 24.38 5.17 -1.99
C GLY A 127 23.60 3.86 -2.07
N LYS A 128 22.52 3.78 -1.26
CA LYS A 128 21.52 2.71 -1.35
C LYS A 128 20.17 3.35 -1.56
N VAL A 129 19.64 3.22 -2.77
CA VAL A 129 18.34 3.77 -3.16
C VAL A 129 17.37 2.60 -3.34
N GLN A 130 16.19 2.71 -2.72
CA GLN A 130 15.11 1.75 -2.94
C GLN A 130 13.86 2.44 -3.46
N MET A 131 13.14 1.70 -4.30
CA MET A 131 11.78 1.98 -4.71
C MET A 131 10.85 1.03 -3.94
N VAL A 132 9.88 1.59 -3.22
CA VAL A 132 8.89 0.85 -2.44
C VAL A 132 7.53 1.06 -3.09
N GLN A 133 6.90 -0.01 -3.58
CA GLN A 133 5.54 0.09 -4.10
C GLN A 133 4.55 0.22 -2.94
N PHE A 134 3.65 1.19 -3.05
CA PHE A 134 2.56 1.37 -2.09
C PHE A 134 1.60 0.19 -2.16
N ALA A 135 1.11 -0.24 -1.00
CA ALA A 135 -0.08 -1.07 -0.92
C ALA A 135 -1.29 -0.14 -1.08
N GLU A 136 -2.04 -0.27 -2.17
CA GLU A 136 -3.14 0.65 -2.53
C GLU A 136 -4.50 -0.03 -2.46
N TYR A 137 -5.46 0.62 -1.81
CA TYR A 137 -6.82 0.13 -1.65
C TYR A 137 -7.84 1.27 -1.76
N ASN A 138 -9.11 0.95 -2.07
CA ASN A 138 -10.18 1.94 -1.90
C ASN A 138 -10.47 2.19 -0.41
N SER A 139 -10.51 1.11 0.38
CA SER A 139 -10.55 1.13 1.84
C SER A 139 -9.88 -0.13 2.38
N ALA A 140 -9.15 -0.01 3.48
CA ALA A 140 -8.39 -1.10 4.08
C ALA A 140 -8.85 -1.42 5.50
N ASN A 141 -8.98 -2.70 5.80
CA ASN A 141 -9.26 -3.24 7.12
C ASN A 141 -8.07 -4.08 7.59
N ILE A 142 -7.33 -3.60 8.58
CA ILE A 142 -6.15 -4.30 9.09
C ILE A 142 -6.60 -5.32 10.12
N ILE A 143 -6.66 -6.60 9.72
CA ILE A 143 -7.24 -7.68 10.53
C ILE A 143 -6.21 -8.46 11.36
N ASP A 144 -4.94 -8.33 11.01
CA ASP A 144 -3.78 -8.82 11.78
C ASP A 144 -2.60 -7.87 11.55
N THR A 145 -1.56 -7.98 12.36
CA THR A 145 -0.44 -7.04 12.43
C THR A 145 0.17 -6.81 11.05
N LEU A 146 0.21 -5.54 10.63
CA LEU A 146 0.88 -5.11 9.42
C LEU A 146 2.34 -4.75 9.76
N LYS A 147 3.29 -5.25 8.98
CA LYS A 147 4.73 -5.12 9.28
C LYS A 147 5.57 -4.87 8.03
N ALA A 148 6.70 -4.19 8.19
CA ALA A 148 7.71 -4.08 7.15
C ALA A 148 8.63 -5.32 7.16
N THR A 149 9.19 -5.65 5.99
CA THR A 149 10.39 -6.49 5.93
C THR A 149 11.55 -5.73 6.59
N PRO A 150 12.36 -6.35 7.48
CA PRO A 150 13.53 -5.71 8.06
C PRO A 150 14.50 -5.16 7.00
N TRP A 151 15.15 -4.03 7.31
CA TRP A 151 16.21 -3.46 6.50
C TRP A 151 17.32 -4.47 6.23
N ASN A 152 17.67 -4.63 4.96
CA ASN A 152 18.78 -5.45 4.51
C ASN A 152 19.83 -4.57 3.84
N ASN A 153 20.97 -4.38 4.52
CA ASN A 153 22.05 -3.53 4.03
C ASN A 153 22.73 -4.08 2.76
N THR A 154 22.71 -5.40 2.56
CA THR A 154 23.29 -6.03 1.36
C THR A 154 22.49 -5.67 0.13
N THR A 155 21.18 -5.86 0.17
CA THR A 155 20.28 -5.55 -0.96
C THR A 155 19.94 -4.06 -1.03
N GLY A 156 20.07 -3.31 0.07
CA GLY A 156 19.69 -1.91 0.15
C GLY A 156 18.16 -1.70 0.22
N THR A 157 17.41 -2.67 0.72
CA THR A 157 15.93 -2.66 0.71
C THR A 157 15.32 -3.04 2.06
N GLY A 158 14.04 -2.70 2.26
CA GLY A 158 13.28 -2.99 3.49
C GLY A 158 13.16 -1.79 4.43
N GLY A 159 12.58 -2.02 5.60
CA GLY A 159 12.42 -1.02 6.67
C GLY A 159 11.33 0.03 6.42
N VAL A 160 10.46 -0.15 5.42
CA VAL A 160 9.42 0.83 5.04
C VAL A 160 8.04 0.17 4.96
N ILE A 161 7.03 0.81 5.54
CA ILE A 161 5.60 0.55 5.29
C ILE A 161 5.06 1.75 4.51
N ALA A 162 4.49 1.52 3.32
CA ALA A 162 3.86 2.56 2.51
C ALA A 162 2.44 2.13 2.13
N LEU A 163 1.43 2.73 2.75
CA LEU A 163 0.03 2.36 2.63
C LEU A 163 -0.79 3.54 2.11
N PHE A 164 -1.61 3.27 1.10
CA PHE A 164 -2.53 4.24 0.53
C PHE A 164 -3.95 3.67 0.51
N ALA A 165 -4.90 4.43 1.04
CA ALA A 165 -6.32 4.20 0.87
C ALA A 165 -7.01 5.47 0.35
N ASP A 166 -7.90 5.35 -0.63
CA ASP A 166 -8.67 6.50 -1.11
C ASP A 166 -9.62 7.05 -0.03
N LEU A 167 -10.24 6.15 0.74
CA LEU A 167 -11.23 6.47 1.76
C LEU A 167 -10.71 6.16 3.17
N ASP A 168 -10.94 4.94 3.64
CA ASP A 168 -10.80 4.58 5.06
C ASP A 168 -9.68 3.57 5.30
N ILE A 169 -8.97 3.75 6.41
CA ILE A 169 -8.16 2.69 7.05
C ILE A 169 -8.77 2.41 8.42
N THR A 170 -9.22 1.18 8.65
CA THR A 170 -9.70 0.71 9.96
C THR A 170 -8.67 -0.24 10.57
N LEU A 171 -8.21 0.06 11.78
CA LEU A 171 -7.25 -0.76 12.49
C LEU A 171 -7.98 -1.75 13.42
N ASN A 172 -8.10 -3.01 13.02
CA ASN A 172 -8.48 -4.09 13.95
C ASN A 172 -7.26 -4.81 14.55
N ALA A 173 -6.07 -4.48 14.07
CA ALA A 173 -4.76 -4.92 14.55
C ALA A 173 -3.72 -3.79 14.33
N PRO A 174 -2.54 -3.86 14.98
CA PRO A 174 -1.55 -2.77 14.92
C PRO A 174 -0.75 -2.74 13.60
N ILE A 175 -0.09 -1.60 13.36
CA ILE A 175 0.90 -1.42 12.28
C ILE A 175 2.28 -1.20 12.91
N TYR A 176 3.22 -2.11 12.70
CA TYR A 176 4.54 -2.08 13.33
C TYR A 176 5.71 -2.08 12.35
N ALA A 177 6.52 -1.02 12.46
CA ALA A 177 7.87 -0.91 11.94
C ALA A 177 8.88 -0.77 13.10
N ASP A 178 8.65 -1.47 14.20
CA ASP A 178 9.54 -1.49 15.36
C ASP A 178 10.79 -2.33 15.07
N GLY A 179 11.99 -1.79 15.29
CA GLY A 179 13.25 -2.54 15.18
C GLY A 179 13.60 -3.09 13.77
N VAL A 180 12.95 -2.58 12.73
CA VAL A 180 13.15 -2.99 11.32
C VAL A 180 13.96 -1.99 10.50
N GLY A 181 14.47 -0.93 11.13
CA GLY A 181 15.35 0.09 10.57
C GLY A 181 16.83 -0.33 10.51
N TYR A 182 17.76 0.62 10.64
CA TYR A 182 19.19 0.29 10.56
C TYR A 182 19.61 -0.74 11.61
N ASN A 183 20.46 -1.70 11.21
CA ASN A 183 20.86 -2.78 12.09
C ASN A 183 21.73 -2.26 13.23
N GLY A 184 21.51 -2.75 14.45
CA GLY A 184 22.42 -2.52 15.56
C GLY A 184 23.75 -3.25 15.38
N GLY A 185 24.74 -2.85 16.17
CA GLY A 185 26.05 -3.49 16.16
C GLY A 185 25.96 -4.96 16.58
N SER A 186 26.56 -5.86 15.80
CA SER A 186 26.58 -7.28 16.12
C SER A 186 27.36 -7.56 17.40
N SER A 187 26.89 -8.53 18.19
CA SER A 187 27.65 -9.07 19.31
C SER A 187 28.83 -9.91 18.76
N MET A 188 30.04 -9.66 19.28
CA MET A 188 31.22 -10.46 18.98
C MET A 188 32.06 -10.64 20.25
N GLN A 189 32.29 -11.90 20.62
CA GLN A 189 33.08 -12.24 21.78
C GLN A 189 34.56 -11.89 21.55
N SER A 190 35.15 -11.17 22.49
CA SER A 190 36.57 -10.88 22.53
C SER A 190 37.37 -11.93 23.28
N SER A 191 38.65 -12.11 22.90
CA SER A 191 39.60 -12.85 23.72
C SER A 191 39.82 -12.16 25.07
N THR A 192 40.30 -12.92 26.05
CA THR A 192 40.43 -12.52 27.46
C THR A 192 41.61 -11.59 27.76
N SER A 193 42.41 -11.20 26.77
CA SER A 193 43.55 -10.31 26.98
C SER A 193 43.10 -8.86 27.15
N CYS A 194 43.54 -8.22 28.23
CA CYS A 194 43.09 -6.90 28.66
C CYS A 194 44.18 -5.82 28.41
N SER A 195 43.84 -4.64 27.86
CA SER A 195 44.75 -3.47 27.77
C SER A 195 44.03 -2.11 27.86
N ASN A 196 44.56 -1.20 28.67
CA ASN A 196 44.06 0.18 28.83
C ASN A 196 44.46 1.15 27.68
N THR A 197 45.12 0.67 26.62
CA THR A 197 45.65 1.55 25.55
C THR A 197 44.68 1.79 24.38
N TYR A 198 43.58 1.04 24.29
CA TYR A 198 42.66 1.09 23.14
C TYR A 198 41.56 2.16 23.31
N SER A 199 41.92 3.42 23.05
CA SER A 199 41.05 4.60 23.19
C SER A 199 40.49 5.15 21.88
N GLY A 200 40.82 4.52 20.75
CA GLY A 200 40.47 4.98 19.40
C GLY A 200 38.98 5.01 19.11
N TYR A 201 38.59 5.80 18.13
CA TYR A 201 37.22 5.95 17.64
C TYR A 201 36.86 4.94 16.56
N ILE A 202 37.85 4.35 15.89
CA ILE A 202 37.70 3.32 14.87
C ILE A 202 38.53 2.08 15.21
N TYR A 203 37.99 0.91 14.90
CA TYR A 203 38.67 -0.37 15.00
C TYR A 203 38.20 -1.33 13.91
N ASN A 204 39.09 -2.24 13.54
CA ASN A 204 38.72 -3.43 12.78
C ASN A 204 38.40 -4.59 13.74
N PRO A 205 37.12 -4.93 13.94
CA PRO A 205 36.73 -6.00 14.85
C PRO A 205 37.14 -7.40 14.34
N THR A 206 37.51 -7.59 13.07
CA THR A 206 37.88 -8.91 12.52
C THR A 206 39.29 -9.37 12.87
N PHE A 207 40.22 -8.44 13.10
CA PHE A 207 41.63 -8.76 13.38
C PHE A 207 41.99 -8.64 14.87
N SER A 208 41.23 -7.85 15.62
CA SER A 208 41.41 -7.70 17.06
C SER A 208 40.05 -7.50 17.70
N THR A 209 39.42 -8.59 18.14
CA THR A 209 38.22 -8.52 18.98
C THR A 209 38.48 -7.74 20.28
N GLN A 210 39.76 -7.53 20.61
CA GLN A 210 40.29 -6.77 21.73
C GLN A 210 40.08 -5.25 21.65
N GLY A 211 40.00 -4.62 20.47
CA GLY A 211 40.06 -3.15 20.35
C GLY A 211 38.74 -2.44 20.68
N GLY A 212 37.62 -3.00 20.21
CA GLY A 212 36.28 -2.48 20.43
C GLY A 212 35.21 -3.24 19.65
N ALA A 213 33.97 -3.12 20.11
CA ALA A 213 32.79 -3.78 19.59
C ALA A 213 32.24 -3.08 18.34
N TYR A 214 31.35 -3.77 17.62
CA TYR A 214 30.71 -3.24 16.42
C TYR A 214 29.85 -2.00 16.71
N LYS A 215 29.92 -1.05 15.78
CA LYS A 215 29.03 0.12 15.72
C LYS A 215 27.68 -0.28 15.14
N GLY A 216 26.64 0.48 15.47
CA GLY A 216 25.36 0.40 14.77
C GLY A 216 25.41 1.03 13.37
N GLU A 217 24.53 0.59 12.49
CA GLU A 217 24.39 1.13 11.14
C GLU A 217 23.71 2.51 11.13
N SER A 218 23.96 3.26 10.05
CA SER A 218 23.35 4.56 9.78
C SER A 218 23.33 4.84 8.27
N ILE A 219 23.03 6.08 7.89
CA ILE A 219 22.99 6.63 6.53
C ILE A 219 24.34 6.61 5.79
N THR A 220 25.43 6.23 6.47
CA THR A 220 26.77 6.10 5.91
C THR A 220 27.18 4.62 5.84
N THR A 221 28.07 4.29 4.91
CA THR A 221 28.68 2.96 4.79
C THR A 221 30.12 3.04 5.26
N LEU A 222 30.47 2.22 6.25
CA LEU A 222 31.83 2.13 6.77
C LEU A 222 32.59 0.98 6.11
N THR A 223 33.90 1.14 5.99
CA THR A 223 34.79 0.02 5.68
C THR A 223 34.89 -0.92 6.89
N ILE A 224 35.25 -2.18 6.67
CA ILE A 224 35.40 -3.16 7.76
C ILE A 224 36.39 -2.66 8.83
N GLY A 225 37.44 -1.94 8.42
CA GLY A 225 38.46 -1.37 9.31
C GLY A 225 37.96 -0.26 10.23
N GLN A 226 36.74 0.23 10.00
CA GLN A 226 36.11 1.30 10.77
C GLN A 226 34.81 0.83 11.43
N SER A 227 34.44 -0.44 11.27
CA SER A 227 33.14 -0.96 11.71
C SER A 227 33.03 -1.15 13.23
N GLY A 228 34.14 -1.09 13.97
CA GLY A 228 34.19 -1.20 15.43
C GLY A 228 34.70 0.07 16.14
N GLY A 229 34.49 0.13 17.45
CA GLY A 229 35.00 1.18 18.34
C GLY A 229 33.98 2.25 18.76
N ARG A 230 34.40 3.16 19.63
CA ARG A 230 33.52 4.13 20.31
C ARG A 230 32.94 5.25 19.48
N GLY A 231 33.51 5.60 18.33
CA GLY A 231 32.96 6.68 17.49
C GLY A 231 31.60 6.31 16.89
N SER A 232 30.59 7.16 17.03
CA SER A 232 29.28 6.96 16.39
C SER A 232 29.32 7.32 14.90
N PRO A 233 28.94 6.42 13.97
CA PRO A 233 28.87 6.74 12.55
C PRO A 233 27.53 7.40 12.21
N ALA A 234 27.53 8.72 12.03
CA ALA A 234 26.32 9.52 11.87
C ALA A 234 25.33 9.19 13.01
N SER A 235 24.12 8.74 12.70
CA SER A 235 23.12 8.38 13.71
C SER A 235 23.29 6.97 14.31
N GLY A 236 24.25 6.17 13.86
CA GLY A 236 24.54 4.87 14.45
C GLY A 236 25.26 5.06 15.79
N GLY A 237 24.95 4.23 16.78
CA GLY A 237 25.67 4.21 18.05
C GLY A 237 27.09 3.66 17.89
N GLY A 238 28.06 4.26 18.58
CA GLY A 238 29.42 3.72 18.68
C GLY A 238 29.43 2.44 19.52
N GLY A 239 30.27 1.48 19.17
CA GLY A 239 30.49 0.29 20.00
C GLY A 239 31.30 0.61 21.25
N GLY A 240 31.27 -0.24 22.27
CA GLY A 240 32.19 -0.12 23.40
C GLY A 240 33.62 -0.48 23.02
N ASN A 241 34.62 0.27 23.50
CA ASN A 241 36.03 -0.13 23.34
C ASN A 241 36.44 -1.20 24.36
N ASN A 242 37.71 -1.61 24.29
CA ASN A 242 38.30 -2.68 25.09
C ASN A 242 37.92 -2.68 26.58
N HIS A 243 37.79 -3.91 27.05
CA HIS A 243 37.42 -4.41 28.37
C HIS A 243 36.09 -3.86 28.88
N ASN A 244 35.02 -4.27 28.20
CA ASN A 244 33.68 -4.29 28.77
C ASN A 244 33.06 -2.90 28.93
N ASN A 245 33.45 -1.96 28.07
CA ASN A 245 32.73 -0.72 27.89
C ASN A 245 31.46 -0.96 27.06
N SER A 246 30.43 -0.16 27.30
CA SER A 246 29.11 -0.36 26.71
C SER A 246 28.90 0.45 25.43
N GLY A 247 27.97 0.00 24.60
CA GLY A 247 27.61 0.66 23.34
C GLY A 247 26.73 1.90 23.55
N GLY A 248 26.88 2.88 22.64
CA GLY A 248 26.01 4.05 22.58
C GLY A 248 24.70 3.74 21.87
N GLY A 249 23.63 4.48 22.20
CA GLY A 249 22.33 4.36 21.56
C GLY A 249 22.30 4.97 20.15
N GLY A 250 21.41 4.49 19.28
CA GLY A 250 21.18 5.04 17.96
C GLY A 250 20.34 6.33 18.01
N GLY A 251 20.51 7.18 16.99
CA GLY A 251 19.78 8.45 16.83
C GLY A 251 18.85 8.48 15.62
N ASN A 252 18.08 9.56 15.50
CA ASN A 252 17.32 9.95 14.31
C ASN A 252 17.55 11.45 14.07
N LEU A 253 16.51 12.29 14.08
CA LEU A 253 16.66 13.75 14.09
C LEU A 253 17.24 14.29 15.40
N ASP A 254 17.19 13.46 16.44
CA ASP A 254 17.73 13.73 17.76
C ASP A 254 18.80 12.68 18.11
N ALA A 255 19.67 13.02 19.05
CA ALA A 255 20.82 12.19 19.39
C ALA A 255 20.45 10.99 20.28
N GLY A 256 21.17 9.88 20.09
CA GLY A 256 21.17 8.76 21.04
C GLY A 256 22.07 9.06 22.25
N GLY A 257 21.92 8.27 23.31
CA GLY A 257 22.68 8.38 24.54
C GLY A 257 24.04 7.68 24.48
N ASP A 258 24.99 8.16 25.27
CA ASP A 258 26.28 7.51 25.44
C ASP A 258 26.14 6.23 26.28
N GLY A 259 26.97 5.23 25.98
CA GLY A 259 27.08 4.02 26.79
C GLY A 259 27.69 4.28 28.16
N GLY A 260 27.58 3.33 29.07
CA GLY A 260 28.27 3.32 30.34
C GLY A 260 29.71 2.85 30.21
N GLY A 261 30.56 3.29 31.12
CA GLY A 261 31.98 2.93 31.15
C GLY A 261 32.27 1.76 32.07
N ASN A 262 33.38 1.08 31.82
CA ASN A 262 33.98 0.19 32.81
C ASN A 262 34.64 1.06 33.91
N SER A 263 34.18 0.90 35.15
CA SER A 263 34.68 1.55 36.36
C SER A 263 35.17 0.55 37.42
N SER A 264 35.51 -0.67 36.99
CA SER A 264 36.04 -1.74 37.84
C SER A 264 37.30 -1.28 38.60
N GLY A 265 37.56 -1.89 39.75
CA GLY A 265 38.71 -1.55 40.59
C GLY A 265 40.05 -2.00 40.01
N SER A 266 41.15 -1.46 40.54
CA SER A 266 42.53 -1.76 40.08
C SER A 266 42.92 -3.24 40.18
N GLY A 267 42.23 -4.03 41.00
CA GLY A 267 42.42 -5.49 41.10
C GLY A 267 41.66 -6.32 40.05
N ALA A 268 40.74 -5.71 39.30
CA ALA A 268 39.88 -6.38 38.31
C ALA A 268 40.48 -6.40 36.88
N GLY A 269 41.65 -5.78 36.68
CA GLY A 269 42.30 -5.65 35.38
C GLY A 269 42.11 -4.25 34.77
N CYS A 270 41.62 -4.17 33.53
CA CYS A 270 41.46 -2.90 32.82
C CYS A 270 40.24 -2.14 33.32
N THR A 271 40.44 -0.84 33.54
CA THR A 271 39.50 0.08 34.19
C THR A 271 39.24 1.32 33.34
N ALA A 272 39.64 1.29 32.06
CA ALA A 272 39.56 2.45 31.20
C ALA A 272 38.12 2.71 30.72
N THR A 273 37.72 3.98 30.81
CA THR A 273 36.39 4.47 30.46
C THR A 273 36.34 4.89 29.00
N PHE A 274 36.19 3.93 28.09
CA PHE A 274 36.10 4.16 26.65
C PHE A 274 34.73 3.72 26.11
N LYS A 275 33.68 4.30 26.70
CA LYS A 275 32.27 4.11 26.34
C LYS A 275 31.96 4.47 24.90
N GLY A 276 31.04 3.71 24.30
CA GLY A 276 30.46 4.01 22.99
C GLY A 276 29.73 5.34 23.02
N ILE A 277 29.92 6.15 21.98
CA ILE A 277 29.31 7.46 21.83
C ILE A 277 27.92 7.29 21.20
N GLY A 278 26.94 8.05 21.68
CA GLY A 278 25.60 8.07 21.10
C GLY A 278 25.57 8.50 19.64
N GLY A 279 24.61 7.96 18.89
CA GLY A 279 24.32 8.37 17.53
C GLY A 279 24.01 9.85 17.46
N LYS A 280 24.53 10.53 16.43
CA LYS A 280 24.37 11.97 16.24
C LYS A 280 23.01 12.29 15.62
N ALA A 281 22.47 13.45 15.99
CA ALA A 281 21.27 14.02 15.36
C ALA A 281 21.49 14.24 13.86
N LEU A 282 20.53 13.81 13.05
CA LEU A 282 20.46 14.07 11.62
C LEU A 282 19.62 15.32 11.34
N SER A 283 19.86 15.94 10.19
CA SER A 283 19.07 17.05 9.70
C SER A 283 18.07 16.56 8.66
N SER A 284 16.79 16.82 8.91
CA SER A 284 15.72 16.58 7.93
C SER A 284 15.73 17.58 6.78
N ASN A 285 16.59 18.61 6.83
CA ASN A 285 16.59 19.74 5.89
C ASN A 285 15.18 20.33 5.70
N SER A 286 14.56 20.74 6.82
CA SER A 286 13.17 21.23 6.86
C SER A 286 12.17 20.22 6.28
N GLY A 287 12.40 18.92 6.53
CA GLY A 287 11.50 17.85 6.12
C GLY A 287 11.71 17.30 4.71
N GLN A 288 12.71 17.77 3.96
CA GLN A 288 13.09 17.20 2.65
C GLN A 288 13.74 15.81 2.77
N ARG A 289 14.22 15.46 3.97
CA ARG A 289 14.84 14.16 4.27
C ARG A 289 14.08 13.43 5.37
N ILE A 290 13.95 12.12 5.19
CA ILE A 290 13.41 11.20 6.20
C ILE A 290 14.39 10.06 6.44
N PHE A 291 14.37 9.51 7.66
CA PHE A 291 15.34 8.50 8.07
C PHE A 291 14.67 7.38 8.86
N MET A 292 15.18 6.15 8.67
CA MET A 292 15.05 5.11 9.69
C MET A 292 15.88 5.51 10.92
N GLY A 293 15.52 4.95 12.08
CA GLY A 293 16.36 5.08 13.26
C GLY A 293 17.72 4.41 13.05
N GLY A 294 18.77 5.02 13.59
CA GLY A 294 20.11 4.44 13.64
C GLY A 294 20.15 3.22 14.54
N GLY A 295 20.98 2.24 14.21
CA GLY A 295 21.24 1.10 15.09
C GLY A 295 22.04 1.52 16.32
N GLY A 296 21.78 0.93 17.47
CA GLY A 296 22.63 1.05 18.66
C GLY A 296 23.99 0.36 18.44
N GLY A 297 25.02 0.78 19.18
CA GLY A 297 26.31 0.11 19.19
C GLY A 297 26.31 -1.12 20.10
N ALA A 298 27.14 -2.11 19.79
CA ALA A 298 27.36 -3.25 20.66
C ALA A 298 28.23 -2.89 21.88
N GLY A 299 28.01 -3.57 23.00
CA GLY A 299 28.94 -3.57 24.13
C GLY A 299 30.14 -4.48 23.85
N HIS A 300 31.30 -4.13 24.39
CA HIS A 300 32.46 -5.03 24.40
C HIS A 300 32.20 -6.14 25.42
N TYR A 301 32.47 -7.39 25.06
CA TYR A 301 32.31 -8.52 25.97
C TYR A 301 33.33 -9.62 25.69
N ASN A 302 33.71 -10.35 26.73
CA ASN A 302 34.66 -11.46 26.63
C ASN A 302 34.15 -12.76 27.29
N TYR A 303 33.00 -12.73 27.95
CA TYR A 303 32.37 -13.91 28.54
C TYR A 303 31.48 -14.67 27.53
N SER A 304 31.59 -16.00 27.50
CA SER A 304 30.72 -16.84 26.68
C SER A 304 29.31 -16.88 27.27
N GLY A 305 28.33 -16.28 26.59
CA GLY A 305 26.92 -16.25 27.00
C GLY A 305 26.32 -14.85 27.15
N SER A 306 27.15 -13.80 27.14
CA SER A 306 26.71 -12.40 27.04
C SER A 306 26.23 -12.09 25.63
N ASN A 307 25.11 -11.37 25.49
CA ASN A 307 24.58 -10.96 24.19
C ASN A 307 24.49 -9.44 24.11
N SER A 308 25.64 -8.77 24.00
CA SER A 308 25.78 -7.31 24.03
C SER A 308 25.52 -6.63 22.68
N TYR A 309 24.58 -7.13 21.87
CA TYR A 309 24.26 -6.54 20.57
C TYR A 309 23.61 -5.15 20.74
N GLY A 310 23.83 -4.26 19.79
CA GLY A 310 23.08 -3.01 19.72
C GLY A 310 21.65 -3.24 19.22
N GLY A 311 20.69 -2.48 19.72
CA GLY A 311 19.30 -2.55 19.25
C GLY A 311 19.17 -2.02 17.83
N ASN A 312 18.35 -2.67 17.00
CA ASN A 312 18.01 -2.17 15.67
C ASN A 312 17.15 -0.89 15.77
N GLY A 313 17.32 0.03 14.83
CA GLY A 313 16.49 1.22 14.75
C GLY A 313 15.06 0.95 14.28
N GLY A 314 14.17 1.92 14.45
CA GLY A 314 12.81 1.88 13.90
C GLY A 314 12.77 2.17 12.39
N GLY A 315 11.76 1.64 11.70
CA GLY A 315 11.57 1.81 10.26
C GLY A 315 10.90 3.14 9.86
N ILE A 316 10.40 3.20 8.63
CA ILE A 316 9.59 4.30 8.10
C ILE A 316 8.16 3.80 7.92
N ILE A 317 7.16 4.57 8.34
CA ILE A 317 5.75 4.34 8.02
C ILE A 317 5.21 5.56 7.29
N PHE A 318 4.63 5.36 6.12
CA PHE A 318 3.87 6.38 5.39
C PHE A 318 2.45 5.87 5.17
N ILE A 319 1.46 6.60 5.68
CA ILE A 319 0.05 6.27 5.52
C ILE A 319 -0.69 7.46 4.90
N TRP A 320 -1.42 7.18 3.82
CA TRP A 320 -2.38 8.09 3.21
C TRP A 320 -3.78 7.49 3.33
N ALA A 321 -4.71 8.21 3.96
CA ALA A 321 -6.13 7.86 3.94
C ALA A 321 -6.99 9.10 4.25
N ASN A 322 -8.19 9.21 3.68
CA ASN A 322 -9.08 10.29 4.07
C ASN A 322 -9.49 10.18 5.55
N ASN A 323 -9.77 8.96 6.04
CA ASN A 323 -10.10 8.68 7.43
C ASN A 323 -9.25 7.54 8.00
N ILE A 324 -8.70 7.71 9.20
CA ILE A 324 -8.07 6.65 9.98
C ILE A 324 -8.94 6.35 11.21
N ASN A 325 -9.51 5.16 11.28
CA ASN A 325 -10.20 4.65 12.46
C ASN A 325 -9.23 3.81 13.29
N GLY A 326 -8.74 4.39 14.39
CA GLY A 326 -7.74 3.79 15.27
C GLY A 326 -8.24 2.58 16.06
N ASN A 327 -9.52 2.56 16.44
CA ASN A 327 -10.15 1.44 17.17
C ASN A 327 -9.29 0.81 18.30
N ASN A 328 -8.69 1.67 19.13
CA ASN A 328 -7.78 1.32 20.23
C ASN A 328 -6.47 0.63 19.83
N GLN A 329 -6.06 0.75 18.56
CA GLN A 329 -4.83 0.18 18.04
C GLN A 329 -3.68 1.17 17.97
N THR A 330 -2.51 0.63 17.65
CA THR A 330 -1.24 1.36 17.62
C THR A 330 -0.60 1.35 16.23
N ILE A 331 -0.03 2.48 15.83
CA ILE A 331 0.94 2.60 14.72
C ILE A 331 2.30 2.91 15.36
N SER A 332 3.32 2.09 15.12
CA SER A 332 4.59 2.18 15.84
C SER A 332 5.81 2.00 14.94
N ALA A 333 6.84 2.82 15.16
CA ALA A 333 8.16 2.69 14.56
C ALA A 333 9.26 2.88 15.63
N ASN A 334 9.16 2.16 16.74
CA ASN A 334 10.09 2.25 17.86
C ASN A 334 11.46 1.67 17.53
N GLY A 335 12.48 2.14 18.22
CA GLY A 335 13.78 1.48 18.28
C GLY A 335 13.75 0.25 19.19
N ALA A 336 14.58 -0.76 18.89
CA ALA A 336 14.68 -1.97 19.70
C ALA A 336 15.62 -1.77 20.91
N LYS A 337 15.36 -2.49 22.01
CA LYS A 337 16.24 -2.51 23.19
C LYS A 337 17.61 -3.11 22.84
N GLY A 338 18.66 -2.53 23.40
CA GLY A 338 20.02 -3.10 23.35
C GLY A 338 20.15 -4.37 24.21
N GLY A 339 21.07 -5.25 23.84
CA GLY A 339 21.29 -6.50 24.54
C GLY A 339 21.86 -6.30 25.94
N ASN A 340 21.27 -6.97 26.93
CA ASN A 340 21.78 -7.01 28.31
C ASN A 340 23.09 -7.80 28.37
N SER A 341 23.90 -7.55 29.40
CA SER A 341 25.17 -8.24 29.65
C SER A 341 25.29 -8.73 31.09
N ILE A 342 26.10 -9.79 31.27
CA ILE A 342 26.55 -10.27 32.58
C ILE A 342 28.07 -10.21 32.57
N SER A 343 28.65 -9.51 33.54
CA SER A 343 30.06 -9.24 33.72
C SER A 343 30.75 -8.56 32.52
N ASP A 344 29.99 -7.86 31.69
CA ASP A 344 30.46 -7.24 30.44
C ASP A 344 29.74 -5.92 30.15
N GLY A 345 30.19 -5.20 29.11
CA GLY A 345 29.49 -4.02 28.61
C GLY A 345 28.21 -4.39 27.88
N ALA A 346 27.13 -3.64 28.10
CA ALA A 346 25.83 -3.85 27.47
C ALA A 346 25.70 -3.12 26.13
N GLY A 347 24.76 -3.54 25.30
CA GLY A 347 24.46 -2.91 24.01
C GLY A 347 23.60 -1.65 24.15
N GLY A 348 23.80 -0.66 23.29
CA GLY A 348 22.97 0.53 23.21
C GLY A 348 21.62 0.25 22.51
N GLY A 349 20.58 1.00 22.87
CA GLY A 349 19.27 0.90 22.23
C GLY A 349 19.24 1.52 20.82
N GLY A 350 18.38 1.03 19.94
CA GLY A 350 18.19 1.60 18.60
C GLY A 350 17.42 2.92 18.66
N GLY A 351 17.71 3.85 17.75
CA GLY A 351 16.90 5.06 17.58
C GLY A 351 15.53 4.72 16.99
N ALA A 352 14.50 5.50 17.31
CA ALA A 352 13.20 5.33 16.69
C ALA A 352 13.17 5.85 15.24
N GLY A 353 12.15 5.42 14.51
CA GLY A 353 11.96 5.68 13.09
C GLY A 353 11.15 6.93 12.75
N THR A 354 10.64 6.98 11.53
CA THR A 354 9.81 8.08 11.01
C THR A 354 8.40 7.59 10.72
N ILE A 355 7.38 8.33 11.15
CA ILE A 355 5.98 8.08 10.76
C ILE A 355 5.45 9.34 10.05
N ILE A 356 4.86 9.18 8.87
CA ILE A 356 4.14 10.23 8.14
C ILE A 356 2.67 9.83 8.00
N LEU A 357 1.77 10.65 8.55
CA LEU A 357 0.33 10.46 8.49
C LEU A 357 -0.30 11.58 7.66
N HIS A 358 -0.79 11.21 6.49
CA HIS A 358 -1.60 12.05 5.63
C HIS A 358 -3.07 11.63 5.75
N SER A 359 -3.81 12.34 6.63
CA SER A 359 -5.24 12.09 6.81
C SER A 359 -6.00 13.34 7.24
N ASN A 360 -7.25 13.43 6.80
CA ASN A 360 -8.16 14.52 7.13
C ASN A 360 -8.87 14.27 8.47
N ASN A 361 -9.19 13.01 8.79
CA ASN A 361 -9.95 12.66 9.98
C ASN A 361 -9.37 11.47 10.73
N TYR A 362 -9.37 11.57 12.06
CA TYR A 362 -9.00 10.51 12.97
C TYR A 362 -10.20 10.18 13.85
N THR A 363 -10.60 8.92 13.88
CA THR A 363 -11.73 8.43 14.66
C THR A 363 -11.33 7.21 15.49
N GLY A 364 -12.08 6.92 16.55
CA GLY A 364 -11.65 5.93 17.54
C GLY A 364 -10.38 6.36 18.28
N ASN A 365 -9.99 5.59 19.28
CA ASN A 365 -8.74 5.85 19.98
C ASN A 365 -7.57 5.34 19.13
N LEU A 366 -6.57 6.18 18.87
CA LEU A 366 -5.36 5.82 18.11
C LEU A 366 -4.13 6.19 18.93
N THR A 367 -3.16 5.28 19.00
CA THR A 367 -1.84 5.53 19.57
C THR A 367 -0.78 5.52 18.46
N VAL A 368 0.11 6.52 18.44
CA VAL A 368 1.21 6.61 17.46
C VAL A 368 2.54 6.75 18.19
N ASN A 369 3.45 5.81 18.00
CA ASN A 369 4.70 5.71 18.76
C ASN A 369 5.94 5.76 17.86
N THR A 370 6.91 6.59 18.24
CA THR A 370 8.29 6.58 17.73
C THR A 370 9.24 6.73 18.92
N ASN A 371 9.19 5.77 19.83
CA ASN A 371 10.00 5.74 21.04
C ASN A 371 11.37 5.10 20.80
N GLY A 372 12.41 5.71 21.35
CA GLY A 372 13.75 5.15 21.34
C GLY A 372 13.83 3.83 22.11
N GLY A 373 14.68 2.92 21.65
CA GLY A 373 14.93 1.67 22.36
C GLY A 373 15.76 1.92 23.63
N ASN A 374 15.45 1.21 24.72
CA ASN A 374 16.25 1.32 25.94
C ASN A 374 17.65 0.71 25.74
N GLY A 375 18.63 1.24 26.48
CA GLY A 375 19.93 0.58 26.62
C GLY A 375 19.79 -0.78 27.31
N GLY A 376 20.71 -1.70 27.01
CA GLY A 376 20.83 -2.96 27.74
C GLY A 376 21.36 -2.74 29.16
N ASP A 377 20.88 -3.53 30.10
CA ASP A 377 21.36 -3.50 31.48
C ASP A 377 22.64 -4.33 31.61
N ALA A 378 23.60 -3.86 32.41
CA ALA A 378 24.83 -4.56 32.72
C ALA A 378 24.81 -5.05 34.16
N ASN A 379 24.90 -6.36 34.37
CA ASN A 379 24.96 -6.99 35.69
C ASN A 379 26.39 -7.46 35.97
N ASP A 380 26.96 -7.25 37.16
CA ASP A 380 28.32 -7.70 37.48
C ASP A 380 28.48 -9.23 37.65
N GLY A 381 27.38 -9.97 37.78
CA GLY A 381 27.37 -11.42 37.97
C GLY A 381 27.78 -11.86 39.38
N GLY A 382 27.79 -10.95 40.35
CA GLY A 382 28.29 -11.20 41.71
C GLY A 382 29.81 -11.19 41.83
N ASN A 383 30.53 -10.75 40.80
CA ASN A 383 31.98 -10.66 40.83
C ASN A 383 32.42 -9.40 41.59
N LEU A 384 33.13 -9.59 42.70
CA LEU A 384 33.65 -8.49 43.52
C LEU A 384 34.62 -7.61 42.72
N ASN A 385 34.46 -6.29 42.83
CA ASN A 385 35.30 -5.25 42.19
C ASN A 385 35.12 -5.08 40.68
N TYR A 386 34.15 -5.75 40.06
CA TYR A 386 33.81 -5.58 38.64
C TYR A 386 32.57 -4.69 38.49
N CYS A 387 32.70 -3.59 37.75
CA CYS A 387 31.68 -2.55 37.64
C CYS A 387 31.58 -2.05 36.20
N TYR A 388 30.56 -2.51 35.49
CA TYR A 388 30.32 -2.23 34.08
C TYR A 388 29.06 -1.39 33.91
N GLY A 389 29.12 -0.31 33.15
CA GLY A 389 27.95 0.53 32.93
C GLY A 389 26.95 -0.09 31.93
N GLY A 390 25.68 0.30 31.98
CA GLY A 390 24.68 -0.13 31.00
C GLY A 390 24.89 0.47 29.60
N GLY A 391 24.03 0.13 28.64
CA GLY A 391 24.04 0.70 27.30
C GLY A 391 23.36 2.07 27.23
N GLY A 392 23.73 2.89 26.24
CA GLY A 392 23.06 4.18 25.99
C GLY A 392 21.64 3.99 25.44
N GLY A 393 20.70 4.85 25.84
CA GLY A 393 19.34 4.84 25.30
C GLY A 393 19.28 5.36 23.86
N GLY A 394 18.42 4.80 23.02
CA GLY A 394 18.18 5.33 21.66
C GLY A 394 17.35 6.62 21.68
N SER A 395 17.47 7.45 20.65
CA SER A 395 16.63 8.65 20.53
C SER A 395 15.18 8.30 20.21
N GLY A 396 14.25 9.17 20.59
CA GLY A 396 12.94 9.24 19.97
C GLY A 396 13.05 9.52 18.45
N GLY A 397 12.00 9.20 17.72
CA GLY A 397 11.90 9.41 16.29
C GLY A 397 11.05 10.62 15.95
N VAL A 398 10.46 10.64 14.76
CA VAL A 398 9.64 11.76 14.31
C VAL A 398 8.29 11.32 13.78
N VAL A 399 7.24 12.05 14.16
CA VAL A 399 5.90 11.89 13.57
C VAL A 399 5.53 13.17 12.83
N TYR A 400 5.26 13.03 11.53
CA TYR A 400 4.78 14.08 10.67
C TYR A 400 3.28 13.94 10.43
N PHE A 401 2.54 15.03 10.65
CA PHE A 401 1.14 15.18 10.22
C PHE A 401 1.08 16.19 9.09
N THR A 402 0.40 15.86 8.00
CA THR A 402 0.26 16.81 6.89
C THR A 402 -0.74 17.93 7.18
N GLY A 403 -1.65 17.71 8.14
CA GLY A 403 -2.52 18.74 8.70
C GLY A 403 -2.03 19.21 10.07
N SER A 404 -2.89 19.88 10.82
CA SER A 404 -2.66 20.16 12.25
C SER A 404 -2.51 18.87 13.04
N THR A 405 -1.82 18.93 14.18
CA THR A 405 -1.70 17.78 15.09
C THR A 405 -3.09 17.33 15.55
N PRO A 406 -3.52 16.10 15.24
CA PRO A 406 -4.83 15.60 15.63
C PRO A 406 -4.87 15.25 17.12
N ALA A 407 -6.08 15.19 17.69
CA ALA A 407 -6.31 14.78 19.07
C ALA A 407 -6.23 13.25 19.24
N ILE A 408 -5.06 12.68 18.97
CA ILE A 408 -4.72 11.27 19.18
C ILE A 408 -3.59 11.15 20.21
N THR A 409 -3.37 9.95 20.73
CA THR A 409 -2.24 9.71 21.64
C THR A 409 -0.97 9.56 20.83
N THR A 410 0.05 10.38 21.12
CA THR A 410 1.37 10.27 20.50
C THR A 410 2.46 10.10 21.56
N SER A 411 3.50 9.33 21.23
CA SER A 411 4.69 9.18 22.07
C SER A 411 5.93 9.17 21.17
N VAL A 412 6.83 10.12 21.42
CA VAL A 412 8.11 10.26 20.71
C VAL A 412 9.27 10.22 21.72
N SER A 413 9.10 9.46 22.80
CA SER A 413 9.98 9.49 23.96
C SER A 413 11.34 8.90 23.67
N LYS A 414 12.37 9.42 24.34
CA LYS A 414 13.70 8.81 24.41
C LYS A 414 13.66 7.40 25.00
N GLY A 415 14.58 6.57 24.54
CA GLY A 415 14.94 5.34 25.24
C GLY A 415 15.75 5.67 26.50
N THR A 416 15.50 4.94 27.57
CA THR A 416 16.23 5.13 28.84
C THR A 416 17.61 4.47 28.77
N ALA A 417 18.56 5.03 29.52
CA ALA A 417 19.85 4.40 29.75
C ALA A 417 19.67 3.02 30.42
N GLY A 418 20.52 2.07 30.06
CA GLY A 418 20.61 0.79 30.76
C GLY A 418 21.21 0.95 32.15
N LEU A 419 20.78 0.11 33.08
CA LEU A 419 21.24 0.15 34.47
C LEU A 419 22.56 -0.60 34.67
N GLU A 420 23.35 -0.14 35.62
CA GLU A 420 24.41 -0.93 36.26
C GLU A 420 23.81 -1.66 37.46
N ILE A 421 23.80 -3.00 37.41
CA ILE A 421 23.16 -3.88 38.39
C ILE A 421 24.23 -4.67 39.14
N GLY A 422 24.03 -4.83 40.45
CA GLY A 422 24.87 -5.70 41.27
C GLY A 422 26.10 -5.01 41.86
N ARG A 423 26.50 -3.85 41.34
CA ARG A 423 27.68 -3.05 41.73
C ARG A 423 28.24 -3.35 43.15
N HIS A 424 29.21 -4.25 43.25
CA HIS A 424 29.87 -4.59 44.52
C HIS A 424 31.02 -3.63 44.85
N ASN A 425 30.88 -2.84 45.93
CA ASN A 425 31.85 -1.83 46.39
C ASN A 425 32.57 -2.28 47.67
N PRO A 426 33.93 -2.35 47.68
CA PRO A 426 34.69 -1.17 48.11
C PRO A 426 35.69 -0.60 47.08
N SER A 427 35.99 -1.30 45.96
CA SER A 427 37.11 -0.93 45.09
C SER A 427 36.73 -0.41 43.70
N CYS A 428 35.45 -0.32 43.35
CA CYS A 428 35.05 0.28 42.07
C CYS A 428 35.27 1.80 42.07
N GLY A 429 35.81 2.32 40.97
CA GLY A 429 36.02 3.75 40.77
C GLY A 429 34.71 4.52 40.56
N THR A 430 34.78 5.83 40.32
CA THR A 430 33.59 6.68 40.11
C THR A 430 32.68 6.11 39.01
N ILE A 431 31.37 6.02 39.30
CA ILE A 431 30.36 5.53 38.35
C ILE A 431 30.47 6.30 37.03
N GLN A 432 30.45 5.56 35.93
CA GLN A 432 30.45 6.09 34.56
C GLN A 432 29.11 5.72 33.92
N PRO A 433 28.03 6.45 34.23
CA PRO A 433 26.69 6.04 33.85
C PRO A 433 26.51 6.18 32.33
N ALA A 434 25.69 5.29 31.78
CA ALA A 434 25.07 5.52 30.49
C ALA A 434 24.13 6.72 30.56
N SER A 435 23.80 7.30 29.41
CA SER A 435 22.78 8.35 29.31
C SER A 435 21.57 7.87 28.54
N ASP A 436 20.42 8.48 28.84
CA ASP A 436 19.24 8.36 27.98
C ASP A 436 19.54 8.92 26.59
N GLY A 437 18.72 8.56 25.61
CA GLY A 437 18.65 9.29 24.35
C GLY A 437 17.98 10.66 24.51
N SER A 438 17.78 11.35 23.40
CA SER A 438 16.94 12.55 23.35
C SER A 438 15.51 12.21 22.93
N ASP A 439 14.53 12.97 23.44
CA ASP A 439 13.16 12.89 22.96
C ASP A 439 13.10 13.30 21.48
N GLY A 440 12.16 12.71 20.76
CA GLY A 440 11.90 12.94 19.35
C GLY A 440 10.98 14.14 19.10
N GLN A 441 10.45 14.19 17.87
CA GLN A 441 9.76 15.38 17.36
C GLN A 441 8.36 15.08 16.83
N LEU A 442 7.42 16.00 17.07
CA LEU A 442 6.10 16.05 16.42
C LEU A 442 6.06 17.25 15.48
N ILE A 443 5.77 17.02 14.21
CA ILE A 443 5.78 18.07 13.18
C ILE A 443 4.43 18.08 12.46
N SER A 444 3.69 19.19 12.56
CA SER A 444 2.41 19.40 11.89
C SER A 444 2.56 20.22 10.61
N ASN A 445 1.53 20.23 9.75
CA ASN A 445 1.50 20.93 8.47
C ASN A 445 2.66 20.53 7.56
N TYR A 446 3.02 19.25 7.62
CA TYR A 446 4.09 18.67 6.82
C TYR A 446 3.69 18.52 5.36
N THR A 447 4.56 18.93 4.45
CA THR A 447 4.41 18.69 3.02
C THR A 447 5.39 17.61 2.60
N PHE A 448 4.88 16.45 2.22
CA PHE A 448 5.72 15.41 1.62
C PHE A 448 6.04 15.74 0.16
N SER A 449 7.18 15.26 -0.32
CA SER A 449 7.65 15.51 -1.68
C SER A 449 6.92 14.64 -2.71
N ARG A 450 6.23 15.29 -3.66
CA ARG A 450 5.61 14.66 -4.83
C ARG A 450 5.57 15.66 -5.98
N SER A 451 6.09 15.28 -7.13
CA SER A 451 6.02 16.11 -8.35
C SER A 451 4.61 16.13 -8.94
N THR A 452 4.24 17.27 -9.51
CA THR A 452 3.06 17.45 -10.36
C THR A 452 3.41 17.84 -11.78
N THR A 453 4.70 17.97 -12.10
CA THR A 453 5.18 18.31 -13.45
C THR A 453 5.23 17.03 -14.29
N PRO A 454 4.42 16.87 -15.35
CA PRO A 454 4.39 15.65 -16.13
C PRO A 454 5.74 15.37 -16.79
N ALA A 455 6.21 14.12 -16.67
CA ALA A 455 7.42 13.68 -17.33
C ALA A 455 7.18 13.49 -18.83
N GLY A 456 8.09 14.01 -19.65
CA GLY A 456 7.98 13.97 -21.11
C GLY A 456 7.76 12.55 -21.64
N TYR A 457 8.47 11.55 -21.11
CA TYR A 457 8.39 10.16 -21.59
C TYR A 457 6.98 9.56 -21.53
N CYS A 458 6.23 9.86 -20.47
CA CYS A 458 4.87 9.36 -20.25
C CYS A 458 3.78 10.14 -20.97
N SER A 459 4.11 11.35 -21.43
CA SER A 459 3.22 12.12 -22.31
C SER A 459 3.19 11.60 -23.76
N TYR A 460 4.11 10.70 -24.13
CA TYR A 460 4.14 10.05 -25.44
C TYR A 460 3.29 8.77 -25.53
N LEU A 461 2.83 8.20 -24.40
CA LEU A 461 1.85 7.11 -24.40
C LEU A 461 0.45 7.70 -24.58
N LEU A 462 0.10 8.00 -25.83
CA LEU A 462 -1.21 8.55 -26.18
C LEU A 462 -2.30 7.48 -25.97
N PRO A 463 -3.49 7.84 -25.45
CA PRO A 463 -4.63 6.93 -25.47
C PRO A 463 -4.83 6.35 -26.87
N VAL A 464 -5.16 5.06 -26.96
CA VAL A 464 -5.49 4.45 -28.25
C VAL A 464 -6.70 5.17 -28.82
N LYS A 465 -6.52 5.88 -29.93
CA LYS A 465 -7.59 6.64 -30.56
C LYS A 465 -8.29 5.76 -31.59
N LEU A 466 -9.52 5.38 -31.26
CA LEU A 466 -10.43 4.71 -32.17
C LEU A 466 -10.94 5.71 -33.21
N ILE A 467 -10.62 5.45 -34.48
CA ILE A 467 -11.09 6.24 -35.63
C ILE A 467 -12.51 5.79 -35.99
N SER A 468 -12.74 4.48 -36.09
CA SER A 468 -14.04 3.94 -36.44
C SER A 468 -14.30 2.56 -35.84
N PHE A 469 -15.58 2.24 -35.61
CA PHE A 469 -16.06 0.89 -35.31
C PHE A 469 -17.40 0.71 -36.03
N ILE A 470 -17.52 -0.34 -36.84
CA ILE A 470 -18.64 -0.59 -37.74
C ILE A 470 -19.05 -2.05 -37.59
N ALA A 471 -20.36 -2.31 -37.46
CA ALA A 471 -20.95 -3.64 -37.60
C ALA A 471 -21.80 -3.67 -38.88
N LYS A 472 -21.67 -4.71 -39.69
CA LYS A 472 -22.52 -4.93 -40.88
C LYS A 472 -23.06 -6.36 -40.88
N LEU A 473 -24.37 -6.50 -41.10
CA LEU A 473 -25.01 -7.79 -41.35
C LEU A 473 -24.93 -8.11 -42.84
N GLN A 474 -24.33 -9.24 -43.20
CA GLN A 474 -24.23 -9.76 -44.57
C GLN A 474 -24.39 -11.29 -44.54
N ASN A 475 -25.25 -11.84 -45.41
CA ASN A 475 -25.48 -13.28 -45.53
C ASN A 475 -25.77 -13.98 -44.18
N ASN A 476 -26.63 -13.39 -43.34
CA ASN A 476 -26.95 -13.85 -41.98
C ASN A 476 -25.76 -13.91 -40.99
N SER A 477 -24.65 -13.26 -41.31
CA SER A 477 -23.50 -13.12 -40.41
C SER A 477 -23.15 -11.66 -40.20
N VAL A 478 -22.62 -11.32 -39.03
CA VAL A 478 -22.14 -9.98 -38.71
C VAL A 478 -20.63 -9.93 -38.92
N THR A 479 -20.18 -8.85 -39.55
CA THR A 479 -18.77 -8.47 -39.65
C THR A 479 -18.56 -7.18 -38.87
N LEU A 480 -17.62 -7.21 -37.93
CA LEU A 480 -17.12 -6.04 -37.20
C LEU A 480 -15.83 -5.56 -37.86
N LYS A 481 -15.72 -4.25 -38.06
CA LYS A 481 -14.50 -3.59 -38.55
C LYS A 481 -14.18 -2.39 -37.69
N TRP A 482 -12.91 -2.21 -37.35
CA TRP A 482 -12.44 -1.00 -36.66
C TRP A 482 -11.12 -0.51 -37.19
N GLU A 483 -10.91 0.77 -36.98
CA GLU A 483 -9.69 1.47 -37.34
C GLU A 483 -9.18 2.28 -36.13
N VAL A 484 -7.88 2.25 -35.88
CA VAL A 484 -7.20 2.98 -34.80
C VAL A 484 -6.05 3.82 -35.36
N GLU A 485 -5.79 4.99 -34.75
CA GLU A 485 -4.69 5.86 -35.18
C GLU A 485 -3.31 5.33 -34.78
N ASN A 486 -3.22 4.82 -33.55
CA ASN A 486 -2.00 4.44 -32.83
C ASN A 486 -2.11 3.03 -32.21
N PRO A 487 -2.07 1.96 -33.02
CA PRO A 487 -2.21 0.57 -32.55
C PRO A 487 -1.09 0.13 -31.59
N SER A 488 0.08 0.77 -31.65
CA SER A 488 1.22 0.49 -30.74
C SER A 488 0.92 0.77 -29.27
N GLU A 489 -0.08 1.61 -28.99
CA GLU A 489 -0.47 1.97 -27.63
C GLU A 489 -1.51 1.01 -27.02
N ALA A 490 -2.05 0.10 -27.85
CA ALA A 490 -3.05 -0.88 -27.45
C ALA A 490 -2.36 -2.16 -26.99
N LYS A 491 -2.73 -2.64 -25.80
CA LYS A 491 -2.38 -3.98 -25.32
C LYS A 491 -3.26 -5.01 -26.02
N ASN A 492 -4.59 -4.81 -25.99
CA ASN A 492 -5.58 -5.72 -26.55
C ASN A 492 -6.79 -4.99 -27.15
N PHE A 493 -7.41 -5.57 -28.17
CA PHE A 493 -8.77 -5.27 -28.62
C PHE A 493 -9.71 -6.42 -28.26
N ILE A 494 -10.86 -6.13 -27.65
CA ILE A 494 -11.80 -7.13 -27.18
C ILE A 494 -13.17 -6.83 -27.79
N ALA A 495 -13.59 -7.67 -28.73
CA ALA A 495 -14.92 -7.57 -29.35
C ALA A 495 -15.96 -8.23 -28.46
N GLU A 496 -17.05 -7.52 -28.17
CA GLU A 496 -18.10 -7.96 -27.25
C GLU A 496 -19.48 -7.86 -27.90
N THR A 497 -20.40 -8.76 -27.50
CA THR A 497 -21.80 -8.75 -27.93
C THR A 497 -22.77 -8.80 -26.76
N SER A 498 -23.97 -8.28 -26.95
CA SER A 498 -25.06 -8.30 -25.99
C SER A 498 -26.41 -8.36 -26.72
N VAL A 499 -27.45 -8.90 -26.06
CA VAL A 499 -28.84 -8.87 -26.57
C VAL A 499 -29.75 -7.95 -25.74
N ASP A 500 -29.27 -7.46 -24.61
CA ASP A 500 -30.02 -6.59 -23.69
C ASP A 500 -29.31 -5.26 -23.41
N ASN A 501 -28.12 -5.06 -24.00
CA ASN A 501 -27.25 -3.90 -23.80
C ASN A 501 -26.73 -3.73 -22.35
N ILE A 502 -26.87 -4.75 -21.51
CA ILE A 502 -26.47 -4.75 -20.09
C ILE A 502 -25.42 -5.82 -19.85
N HIS A 503 -25.71 -7.06 -20.26
CA HIS A 503 -24.81 -8.19 -20.10
C HIS A 503 -24.02 -8.40 -21.39
N TRP A 504 -22.69 -8.26 -21.29
CA TRP A 504 -21.78 -8.35 -22.42
C TRP A 504 -20.98 -9.67 -22.40
N THR A 505 -20.92 -10.34 -23.54
CA THR A 505 -20.15 -11.57 -23.75
C THR A 505 -18.99 -11.29 -24.68
N ILE A 506 -17.81 -11.81 -24.35
CA ILE A 506 -16.61 -11.67 -25.19
C ILE A 506 -16.75 -12.59 -26.42
N LEU A 507 -16.63 -12.02 -27.62
CA LEU A 507 -16.53 -12.75 -28.88
C LEU A 507 -15.09 -13.18 -29.14
N GLN A 508 -14.15 -12.22 -29.08
CA GLN A 508 -12.74 -12.47 -29.31
C GLN A 508 -11.85 -11.39 -28.68
N MET A 509 -10.66 -11.81 -28.24
CA MET A 509 -9.56 -10.92 -27.87
C MET A 509 -8.48 -10.98 -28.97
N ILE A 510 -8.02 -9.82 -29.41
CA ILE A 510 -7.08 -9.65 -30.52
C ILE A 510 -5.90 -8.82 -30.00
N THR A 511 -4.69 -9.35 -30.18
CA THR A 511 -3.45 -8.62 -29.90
C THR A 511 -3.11 -7.76 -31.12
N PRO A 512 -2.94 -6.43 -30.97
CA PRO A 512 -2.61 -5.54 -32.07
C PRO A 512 -1.27 -5.90 -32.71
N VAL A 513 -1.16 -5.73 -34.02
CA VAL A 513 0.11 -5.86 -34.76
C VAL A 513 0.67 -4.47 -35.01
N ASN A 514 1.97 -4.29 -34.80
CA ASN A 514 2.63 -3.00 -35.00
C ASN A 514 2.36 -2.47 -36.41
N GLN A 515 1.92 -1.21 -36.49
CA GLN A 515 1.59 -0.46 -37.72
C GLN A 515 0.28 -0.87 -38.43
N GLU A 516 -0.40 -1.94 -38.01
CA GLU A 516 -1.71 -2.31 -38.56
C GLU A 516 -2.81 -1.43 -37.93
N LYS A 517 -3.43 -0.59 -38.77
CA LYS A 517 -4.45 0.38 -38.33
C LYS A 517 -5.87 -0.15 -38.44
N GLU A 518 -6.11 -1.15 -39.29
CA GLU A 518 -7.43 -1.69 -39.58
C GLU A 518 -7.53 -3.14 -39.13
N TYR A 519 -8.66 -3.50 -38.53
CA TYR A 519 -8.91 -4.84 -38.02
C TYR A 519 -10.32 -5.28 -38.41
N THR A 520 -10.49 -6.58 -38.67
CA THR A 520 -11.77 -7.17 -39.07
C THR A 520 -12.03 -8.48 -38.32
N LEU A 521 -13.26 -8.62 -37.81
CA LEU A 521 -13.80 -9.87 -37.29
C LEU A 521 -15.07 -10.23 -38.08
N SER A 522 -15.05 -11.37 -38.76
CA SER A 522 -16.14 -11.82 -39.66
C SER A 522 -16.81 -13.09 -39.14
N ASN A 523 -17.90 -13.49 -39.81
CA ASN A 523 -18.61 -14.75 -39.56
C ASN A 523 -19.23 -14.87 -38.16
N ILE A 524 -19.57 -13.75 -37.52
CA ILE A 524 -20.27 -13.76 -36.24
C ILE A 524 -21.74 -14.12 -36.50
N ILE A 525 -22.27 -15.13 -35.80
CA ILE A 525 -23.66 -15.54 -35.94
C ILE A 525 -24.51 -14.72 -34.95
N PRO A 526 -25.33 -13.76 -35.39
CA PRO A 526 -26.18 -12.99 -34.49
C PRO A 526 -27.31 -13.84 -33.93
N GLN A 527 -27.76 -13.52 -32.72
CA GLN A 527 -29.02 -14.04 -32.19
C GLN A 527 -30.21 -13.44 -32.95
N LYS A 528 -31.38 -14.08 -32.83
CA LYS A 528 -32.61 -13.54 -33.42
C LYS A 528 -33.05 -12.26 -32.72
N GLY A 529 -33.56 -11.29 -33.48
CA GLY A 529 -33.94 -9.99 -32.96
C GLY A 529 -32.76 -9.01 -32.89
N ILE A 530 -32.69 -8.24 -31.81
CA ILE A 530 -31.73 -7.15 -31.64
C ILE A 530 -30.41 -7.70 -31.07
N ASN A 531 -29.30 -7.32 -31.68
CA ASN A 531 -27.95 -7.62 -31.21
C ASN A 531 -27.14 -6.33 -31.11
N PHE A 532 -26.43 -6.17 -30.01
CA PHE A 532 -25.50 -5.08 -29.75
C PHE A 532 -24.07 -5.59 -29.86
N TYR A 533 -23.19 -4.75 -30.40
CA TYR A 533 -21.76 -5.01 -30.53
C TYR A 533 -20.98 -3.80 -30.08
N ARG A 534 -19.87 -4.01 -29.37
CA ARG A 534 -18.91 -2.96 -29.03
C ARG A 534 -17.49 -3.52 -29.06
N LEU A 535 -16.52 -2.61 -29.08
CA LEU A 535 -15.11 -2.89 -28.92
C LEU A 535 -14.66 -2.30 -27.59
N ARG A 536 -14.02 -3.12 -26.76
CA ARG A 536 -13.27 -2.67 -25.59
C ARG A 536 -11.79 -2.67 -25.94
N ILE A 537 -11.12 -1.55 -25.73
CA ILE A 537 -9.71 -1.34 -26.03
C ILE A 537 -9.00 -1.22 -24.70
N THR A 538 -7.98 -2.04 -24.48
CA THR A 538 -7.14 -1.98 -23.28
C THR A 538 -5.78 -1.43 -23.69
N GLY A 539 -5.38 -0.28 -23.15
CA GLY A 539 -4.03 0.26 -23.33
C GLY A 539 -2.96 -0.50 -22.54
N PHE A 540 -1.68 -0.23 -22.81
CA PHE A 540 -0.57 -0.76 -21.99
C PHE A 540 -0.57 -0.19 -20.55
N ASP A 541 -1.23 0.93 -20.37
CA ASP A 541 -1.58 1.51 -19.07
C ASP A 541 -2.79 0.84 -18.41
N ASN A 542 -3.30 -0.27 -18.96
CA ASN A 542 -4.52 -0.97 -18.52
C ASN A 542 -5.79 -0.09 -18.47
N ARG A 543 -5.77 1.14 -19.03
CA ARG A 543 -7.01 1.92 -19.18
C ARG A 543 -7.87 1.28 -20.24
N GLU A 544 -9.16 1.23 -19.96
CA GLU A 544 -10.15 0.71 -20.89
C GLU A 544 -10.92 1.85 -21.53
N THR A 545 -11.00 1.83 -22.85
CA THR A 545 -11.90 2.68 -23.62
C THR A 545 -12.84 1.82 -24.44
N TYR A 546 -14.01 2.35 -24.74
CA TYR A 546 -15.06 1.61 -25.45
C TYR A 546 -15.42 2.34 -26.75
N SER A 547 -15.69 1.57 -27.79
CA SER A 547 -16.30 2.10 -29.00
C SER A 547 -17.77 2.49 -28.76
N PRO A 548 -18.35 3.30 -29.66
CA PRO A 548 -19.80 3.41 -29.75
C PRO A 548 -20.44 2.04 -30.03
N ILE A 549 -21.56 1.77 -29.36
CA ILE A 549 -22.31 0.53 -29.56
C ILE A 549 -22.91 0.53 -30.97
N ARG A 550 -22.87 -0.63 -31.63
CA ARG A 550 -23.49 -0.91 -32.92
C ARG A 550 -24.62 -1.89 -32.76
N LEU A 551 -25.79 -1.52 -33.29
CA LEU A 551 -27.00 -2.32 -33.26
C LEU A 551 -27.19 -3.00 -34.61
N ILE A 552 -27.48 -4.29 -34.59
CA ILE A 552 -27.91 -5.08 -35.74
C ILE A 552 -29.24 -5.76 -35.38
N THR A 553 -30.25 -5.54 -36.20
CA THR A 553 -31.53 -6.25 -36.11
C THR A 553 -31.55 -7.35 -37.16
N THR A 554 -31.85 -8.57 -36.73
CA THR A 554 -32.16 -9.67 -37.65
C THR A 554 -33.68 -9.75 -37.83
N GLU A 555 -34.16 -9.89 -39.06
CA GLU A 555 -35.60 -9.95 -39.34
C GLU A 555 -36.23 -11.21 -38.73
N GLU A 556 -37.33 -11.04 -37.99
CA GLU A 556 -38.22 -12.15 -37.65
C GLU A 556 -39.02 -12.54 -38.89
N LYS A 557 -38.87 -13.80 -39.34
CA LYS A 557 -39.77 -14.36 -40.34
C LYS A 557 -41.14 -14.55 -39.69
N GLU A 558 -42.17 -13.81 -40.13
CA GLU A 558 -43.53 -13.95 -39.58
C GLU A 558 -43.98 -15.42 -39.64
N THR A 559 -44.32 -15.99 -38.47
CA THR A 559 -44.67 -17.40 -38.33
C THR A 559 -46.08 -17.71 -38.81
N PHE A 560 -46.99 -16.72 -38.79
CA PHE A 560 -48.35 -16.83 -39.32
C PHE A 560 -48.99 -15.48 -39.64
N THR A 561 -49.98 -15.48 -40.56
CA THR A 561 -50.88 -14.34 -40.82
C THR A 561 -52.34 -14.70 -40.54
N VAL A 562 -53.14 -13.72 -40.12
CA VAL A 562 -54.54 -13.87 -39.70
C VAL A 562 -55.43 -12.92 -40.50
N TYR A 563 -56.44 -13.43 -41.20
CA TYR A 563 -57.37 -12.60 -41.98
C TYR A 563 -58.72 -13.30 -42.24
N PRO A 564 -59.83 -12.58 -42.46
CA PRO A 564 -59.98 -11.15 -42.25
C PRO A 564 -59.94 -10.82 -40.74
N ASN A 565 -59.56 -9.58 -40.42
CA ASN A 565 -59.67 -9.02 -39.09
C ASN A 565 -60.02 -7.53 -39.25
N PRO A 566 -61.26 -7.09 -38.97
CA PRO A 566 -62.30 -7.80 -38.20
C PRO A 566 -62.89 -9.04 -38.91
N ALA A 567 -63.32 -10.03 -38.13
CA ALA A 567 -63.87 -11.31 -38.58
C ALA A 567 -65.34 -11.47 -38.15
N ASN A 568 -66.11 -12.24 -38.93
CA ASN A 568 -67.51 -12.56 -38.61
C ASN A 568 -67.65 -14.03 -38.19
N ASP A 569 -67.92 -14.94 -39.13
CA ASP A 569 -68.14 -16.36 -38.83
C ASP A 569 -66.87 -17.22 -38.80
N TYR A 570 -65.81 -16.75 -39.44
CA TYR A 570 -64.55 -17.47 -39.52
C TYR A 570 -63.34 -16.54 -39.66
N VAL A 571 -62.17 -17.08 -39.37
CA VAL A 571 -60.88 -16.45 -39.65
C VAL A 571 -59.92 -17.45 -40.32
N HIS A 572 -59.20 -16.99 -41.33
CA HIS A 572 -58.10 -17.71 -41.93
C HIS A 572 -56.80 -17.48 -41.18
N ILE A 573 -56.07 -18.56 -40.97
CA ILE A 573 -54.72 -18.54 -40.41
C ILE A 573 -53.79 -19.22 -41.42
N TRP A 574 -52.88 -18.44 -42.01
CA TRP A 574 -51.84 -18.98 -42.88
C TRP A 574 -50.56 -19.22 -42.07
N LEU A 575 -50.19 -20.48 -41.86
CA LEU A 575 -48.95 -20.85 -41.19
C LEU A 575 -47.77 -20.86 -42.16
N ASN A 576 -46.74 -20.09 -41.84
CA ASN A 576 -45.49 -20.02 -42.61
C ASN A 576 -44.43 -21.01 -42.05
N THR A 577 -44.88 -22.18 -41.61
CA THR A 577 -44.05 -23.25 -41.02
C THR A 577 -44.53 -24.62 -41.50
N GLN A 578 -43.63 -25.60 -41.55
CA GLN A 578 -43.94 -27.00 -41.88
C GLN A 578 -44.42 -27.81 -40.66
N LYS A 579 -44.41 -27.21 -39.47
CA LYS A 579 -44.91 -27.85 -38.24
C LYS A 579 -46.41 -27.62 -38.08
N THR A 580 -47.07 -28.62 -37.52
CA THR A 580 -48.43 -28.48 -37.01
C THR A 580 -48.34 -27.84 -35.63
N LEU A 581 -49.14 -26.80 -35.36
CA LEU A 581 -49.06 -26.00 -34.13
C LEU A 581 -50.43 -25.87 -33.45
N PRO A 582 -50.50 -25.71 -32.12
CA PRO A 582 -51.74 -25.32 -31.45
C PRO A 582 -52.03 -23.84 -31.71
N VAL A 583 -53.28 -23.52 -32.03
CA VAL A 583 -53.82 -22.17 -31.93
C VAL A 583 -54.75 -22.09 -30.75
N ILE A 584 -54.54 -21.06 -29.93
CA ILE A 584 -55.37 -20.76 -28.75
C ILE A 584 -56.02 -19.40 -28.99
N ILE A 585 -57.33 -19.31 -28.78
CA ILE A 585 -58.06 -18.04 -28.79
C ILE A 585 -58.48 -17.74 -27.35
N THR A 586 -58.05 -16.59 -26.82
CA THR A 586 -58.42 -16.11 -25.48
C THR A 586 -59.29 -14.86 -25.57
N GLY A 587 -60.15 -14.64 -24.58
CA GLY A 587 -60.84 -13.36 -24.40
C GLY A 587 -59.90 -12.28 -23.87
N ALA A 588 -60.38 -11.03 -23.80
CA ALA A 588 -59.65 -9.92 -23.18
C ALA A 588 -59.40 -10.12 -21.67
N ASP A 589 -60.15 -11.02 -21.03
CA ASP A 589 -59.96 -11.47 -19.66
C ASP A 589 -58.83 -12.49 -19.49
N GLY A 590 -58.12 -12.85 -20.57
CA GLY A 590 -57.06 -13.86 -20.58
C GLY A 590 -57.57 -15.31 -20.50
N ARG A 591 -58.88 -15.54 -20.40
CA ARG A 591 -59.44 -16.90 -20.33
C ARG A 591 -59.51 -17.52 -21.73
N LYS A 592 -59.15 -18.80 -21.81
CA LYS A 592 -59.20 -19.60 -23.05
C LYS A 592 -60.64 -19.82 -23.50
N ARG A 593 -60.94 -19.45 -24.74
CA ARG A 593 -62.27 -19.61 -25.38
C ARG A 593 -62.26 -20.73 -26.41
N MET A 594 -61.14 -20.91 -27.10
CA MET A 594 -60.98 -21.95 -28.10
C MET A 594 -59.55 -22.46 -28.12
N GLN A 595 -59.39 -23.74 -28.48
CA GLN A 595 -58.10 -24.34 -28.78
C GLN A 595 -58.28 -25.40 -29.84
N GLN A 596 -57.41 -25.40 -30.83
CA GLN A 596 -57.36 -26.42 -31.86
C GLN A 596 -55.94 -26.54 -32.43
N THR A 597 -55.72 -27.58 -33.20
CA THR A 597 -54.45 -27.83 -33.87
C THR A 597 -54.56 -27.42 -35.33
N ILE A 598 -53.63 -26.59 -35.81
CA ILE A 598 -53.59 -26.07 -37.18
C ILE A 598 -52.38 -26.65 -37.94
N LYS A 599 -52.61 -26.97 -39.22
CA LYS A 599 -51.64 -27.60 -40.13
C LYS A 599 -50.85 -26.54 -40.90
N PRO A 600 -49.72 -26.88 -41.53
CA PRO A 600 -49.02 -25.97 -42.45
C PRO A 600 -49.95 -25.36 -43.52
N ARG A 601 -49.66 -24.11 -43.94
CA ARG A 601 -50.45 -23.32 -44.91
C ARG A 601 -51.80 -22.84 -44.35
N LEU A 602 -52.82 -22.75 -45.20
CA LEU A 602 -54.11 -22.14 -44.88
C LEU A 602 -54.97 -23.04 -43.98
N ASN A 603 -55.44 -22.47 -42.87
CA ASN A 603 -56.43 -23.09 -41.97
C ASN A 603 -57.64 -22.17 -41.85
N ASN A 604 -58.83 -22.76 -41.82
CA ASN A 604 -60.07 -22.01 -41.61
C ASN A 604 -60.62 -22.30 -40.20
N ILE A 605 -60.76 -21.27 -39.38
CA ILE A 605 -61.19 -21.39 -37.99
C ILE A 605 -62.58 -20.79 -37.85
N SER A 606 -63.56 -21.62 -37.51
CA SER A 606 -64.92 -21.15 -37.21
C SER A 606 -64.95 -20.40 -35.87
N LEU A 607 -65.58 -19.23 -35.87
CA LEU A 607 -65.76 -18.37 -34.70
C LEU A 607 -67.18 -18.50 -34.12
N ASN A 608 -67.95 -19.51 -34.55
CA ASN A 608 -69.38 -19.64 -34.22
C ASN A 608 -69.70 -19.70 -32.72
N LYS A 609 -68.72 -20.08 -31.90
CA LYS A 609 -68.84 -20.21 -30.44
C LYS A 609 -68.36 -18.96 -29.68
N LEU A 610 -68.02 -17.89 -30.38
CA LEU A 610 -67.56 -16.63 -29.81
C LEU A 610 -68.62 -15.55 -30.04
N GLU A 611 -68.85 -14.74 -29.00
CA GLU A 611 -69.68 -13.53 -29.08
C GLU A 611 -68.88 -12.37 -29.72
N ALA A 612 -69.56 -11.32 -30.18
CA ALA A 612 -68.89 -10.12 -30.69
C ALA A 612 -67.98 -9.51 -29.61
N GLY A 613 -66.74 -9.18 -29.96
CA GLY A 613 -65.76 -8.69 -29.00
C GLY A 613 -64.30 -8.80 -29.45
N VAL A 614 -63.39 -8.42 -28.56
CA VAL A 614 -61.94 -8.48 -28.77
C VAL A 614 -61.37 -9.77 -28.18
N TYR A 615 -60.61 -10.48 -29.01
CA TYR A 615 -59.94 -11.72 -28.67
C TYR A 615 -58.45 -11.64 -29.04
N PHE A 616 -57.67 -12.60 -28.52
CA PHE A 616 -56.26 -12.76 -28.85
C PHE A 616 -56.00 -14.18 -29.35
N ILE A 617 -55.38 -14.29 -30.52
CA ILE A 617 -54.90 -15.53 -31.13
C ILE A 617 -53.44 -15.72 -30.72
N ILE A 618 -53.13 -16.87 -30.13
CA ILE A 618 -51.79 -17.24 -29.66
C ILE A 618 -51.33 -18.48 -30.41
N ILE A 619 -50.21 -18.37 -31.12
CA ILE A 619 -49.53 -19.47 -31.84
C ILE A 619 -48.03 -19.32 -31.60
N ASP A 620 -47.38 -20.36 -31.07
CA ASP A 620 -45.92 -20.39 -30.84
C ASP A 620 -45.40 -19.17 -30.05
N ASN A 621 -46.12 -18.81 -28.97
CA ASN A 621 -45.89 -17.62 -28.12
C ASN A 621 -46.08 -16.25 -28.79
N THR A 622 -46.46 -16.20 -30.07
CA THR A 622 -46.79 -14.96 -30.76
C THR A 622 -48.29 -14.66 -30.64
N VAL A 623 -48.63 -13.42 -30.27
CA VAL A 623 -50.00 -12.96 -30.05
C VAL A 623 -50.45 -12.04 -31.19
N ARG A 624 -51.68 -12.24 -31.68
CA ARG A 624 -52.36 -11.35 -32.63
C ARG A 624 -53.77 -11.02 -32.13
N LYS A 625 -54.15 -9.74 -32.17
CA LYS A 625 -55.52 -9.30 -31.84
C LYS A 625 -56.49 -9.78 -32.92
N LEU A 626 -57.67 -10.27 -32.52
CA LEU A 626 -58.80 -10.60 -33.39
C LEU A 626 -60.03 -9.83 -32.91
N LEU A 627 -60.67 -9.09 -33.80
CA LEU A 627 -61.94 -8.41 -33.54
C LEU A 627 -63.07 -9.21 -34.21
N VAL A 628 -64.07 -9.65 -33.43
CA VAL A 628 -65.25 -10.36 -33.93
C VAL A 628 -66.46 -9.43 -33.91
N THR A 629 -67.12 -9.22 -35.05
CA THR A 629 -68.10 -8.12 -35.24
C THR A 629 -69.48 -8.59 -35.72
N ARG A 630 -69.96 -9.72 -35.18
CA ARG A 630 -71.28 -10.28 -35.53
C ARG A 630 -72.43 -9.29 -35.45
#